data_AF-X0YK25-F1
#
_entry.id   AF-X0YK25-F1
#
_cell.length_a   1.000
_cell.length_b   1.000
_cell.length_c   1.000
_cell.angle_alpha   90.00
_cell.angle_beta   90.00
_cell.angle_gamma   90.00
#
_symmetry.space_group_name_H-M   'P 1'
#
loop_
_entity.id
_entity.type
_entity.pdbx_description
1 polymer ?
#
loop_
_entity_poly.entity_id
_entity_poly.type
_entity_poly.pdbx_seq_one_letter_code
_entity_poly.pdbx_strand_id
1 'polypeptide(L)'
;YASTSRESFSRPVFSAKNPPYGLTITTYFKDKPEERPEIFIRNPEGEKIYEMKLRKKAGLQRNTWNLQYVQKTKDGKLVKPTGFGMASLPLASPGEYEIGLSVGEKILEKKGIIRPDPRFEFNEKDRAAQRDSQVEIIVLSKKMGLAVTRTRVIRKRLDKLNEEFEKKDGITEEVYDALKKFEKKFSILEEKVTPKGIGYRGSMEMALRGGPVGGSYSMMVMFLGMDVSGYPSPITDTQSDFLKELTIAVDELVDAFNKFITIDISELNELLTQHDLSTLRAP
;
A
#
# COMPACT_ATOMS: atom_id res chain seq x y z
N TYR A 1 12.02 -20.92 -35.60
CA TYR A 1 11.02 -21.95 -35.93
C TYR A 1 10.70 -22.75 -34.66
N ALA A 2 9.59 -22.43 -34.00
CA ALA A 2 9.06 -23.28 -32.93
C ALA A 2 7.87 -24.04 -33.52
N SER A 3 8.13 -25.27 -33.97
CA SER A 3 7.09 -26.18 -34.45
C SER A 3 6.46 -26.88 -33.25
N THR A 4 5.32 -26.36 -32.78
CA THR A 4 4.36 -27.15 -32.01
C THR A 4 3.01 -27.04 -32.69
N SER A 5 2.75 -27.93 -33.64
CA SER A 5 1.41 -28.20 -34.14
C SER A 5 0.63 -28.92 -33.04
N ARG A 6 -0.11 -28.17 -32.22
CA ARG A 6 -1.20 -28.79 -31.44
C ARG A 6 -2.33 -29.11 -32.41
N GLU A 7 -2.47 -30.37 -32.77
CA GLU A 7 -3.66 -30.87 -33.48
C GLU A 7 -4.92 -30.52 -32.68
N SER A 8 -5.84 -29.79 -33.31
CA SER A 8 -6.95 -29.11 -32.65
C SER A 8 -8.21 -29.98 -32.48
N PHE A 9 -8.08 -31.32 -32.45
CA PHE A 9 -9.23 -32.23 -32.54
C PHE A 9 -9.37 -33.28 -31.43
N SER A 10 -8.60 -33.21 -30.33
CA SER A 10 -8.88 -34.07 -29.17
C SER A 10 -9.05 -33.26 -27.88
N ARG A 11 -10.31 -33.28 -27.40
CA ARG A 11 -10.88 -32.70 -26.17
C ARG A 11 -11.44 -31.27 -26.31
N PRO A 12 -12.69 -31.01 -25.91
CA PRO A 12 -13.13 -29.64 -25.67
C PRO A 12 -12.19 -29.03 -24.63
N VAL A 13 -11.70 -27.83 -24.89
CA VAL A 13 -10.92 -27.07 -23.91
C VAL A 13 -11.83 -26.90 -22.70
N PHE A 14 -11.59 -27.67 -21.63
CA PHE A 14 -12.29 -27.50 -20.36
C PHE A 14 -11.78 -26.20 -19.76
N SER A 15 -12.35 -25.09 -20.22
CA SER A 15 -12.07 -23.75 -19.72
C SER A 15 -13.18 -23.39 -18.75
N ALA A 16 -12.92 -23.64 -17.47
CA ALA A 16 -13.71 -23.08 -16.39
C ALA A 16 -12.84 -22.03 -15.69
N LYS A 17 -13.47 -20.97 -15.17
CA LYS A 17 -12.75 -20.05 -14.28
C LYS A 17 -12.34 -20.81 -13.04
N ASN A 18 -11.07 -20.68 -12.64
CA ASN A 18 -10.64 -21.17 -11.34
C ASN A 18 -11.54 -20.57 -10.23
N PRO A 19 -11.91 -21.36 -9.22
CA PRO A 19 -12.68 -20.82 -8.10
C PRO A 19 -11.90 -19.68 -7.43
N PRO A 20 -12.58 -18.68 -6.84
CA PRO A 20 -11.92 -17.64 -6.07
C PRO A 20 -11.05 -18.24 -4.97
N TYR A 21 -9.82 -17.73 -4.83
CA TYR A 21 -8.92 -18.15 -3.76
C TYR A 21 -9.41 -17.62 -2.40
N GLY A 22 -9.36 -18.48 -1.38
CA GLY A 22 -9.60 -18.12 0.01
C GLY A 22 -10.82 -18.79 0.65
N LEU A 23 -11.33 -18.19 1.73
CA LEU A 23 -12.42 -18.74 2.53
C LEU A 23 -13.76 -18.27 1.99
N THR A 24 -14.51 -19.19 1.37
CA THR A 24 -15.84 -18.91 0.84
C THR A 24 -16.91 -19.06 1.91
N ILE A 25 -17.63 -17.98 2.16
CA ILE A 25 -18.67 -17.88 3.18
C ILE A 25 -20.02 -17.73 2.47
N THR A 26 -20.89 -18.70 2.70
CA THR A 26 -22.25 -18.72 2.16
C THR A 26 -23.22 -18.33 3.26
N THR A 27 -23.99 -17.27 3.01
CA THR A 27 -25.01 -16.74 3.91
C THR A 27 -26.38 -16.90 3.26
N TYR A 28 -27.40 -17.09 4.07
CA TYR A 28 -28.79 -17.18 3.63
C TYR A 28 -29.63 -16.22 4.45
N PHE A 29 -30.37 -15.35 3.77
CA PHE A 29 -31.36 -14.48 4.42
C PHE A 29 -32.74 -14.88 3.90
N LYS A 30 -33.63 -15.32 4.79
CA LYS A 30 -35.01 -15.65 4.40
C LYS A 30 -35.70 -14.44 3.77
N ASP A 31 -35.62 -13.32 4.45
CA ASP A 31 -36.16 -12.03 4.03
C ASP A 31 -35.04 -11.01 3.81
N LYS A 32 -35.37 -9.87 3.18
CA LYS A 32 -34.40 -8.79 2.99
C LYS A 32 -34.01 -8.22 4.36
N PRO A 33 -32.72 -8.20 4.73
CA PRO A 33 -32.30 -7.64 6.01
C PRO A 33 -32.66 -6.15 6.14
N GLU A 34 -33.22 -5.76 7.28
CA GLU A 34 -33.54 -4.36 7.61
C GLU A 34 -32.29 -3.52 7.84
N GLU A 35 -31.27 -4.11 8.47
CA GLU A 35 -29.95 -3.53 8.62
C GLU A 35 -28.96 -4.09 7.62
N ARG A 36 -27.81 -3.43 7.44
CA ARG A 36 -26.78 -3.91 6.52
C ARG A 36 -26.00 -5.05 7.18
N PRO A 37 -26.08 -6.29 6.67
CA PRO A 37 -25.34 -7.40 7.28
C PRO A 37 -23.84 -7.20 7.11
N GLU A 38 -23.07 -7.72 8.06
CA GLU A 38 -21.62 -7.69 8.05
C GLU A 38 -21.06 -9.04 8.45
N ILE A 39 -20.06 -9.51 7.71
CA ILE A 39 -19.25 -10.65 8.12
C ILE A 39 -18.01 -10.09 8.80
N PHE A 40 -17.63 -10.66 9.94
CA PHE A 40 -16.34 -10.44 10.57
C PHE A 40 -15.63 -11.78 10.83
N ILE A 41 -14.31 -11.75 10.91
CA ILE A 41 -13.49 -12.95 11.13
C ILE A 41 -12.53 -12.68 12.29
N ARG A 42 -12.54 -13.59 13.27
CA ARG A 42 -11.59 -13.60 14.37
C ARG A 42 -10.55 -14.71 14.17
N ASN A 43 -9.30 -14.39 14.48
CA ASN A 43 -8.18 -15.34 14.48
C ASN A 43 -8.26 -16.30 15.68
N PRO A 44 -7.38 -17.33 15.78
CA PRO A 44 -7.34 -18.23 16.94
C PRO A 44 -7.18 -17.50 18.28
N GLU A 45 -6.56 -16.32 18.28
CA GLU A 45 -6.36 -15.46 19.45
C GLU A 45 -7.60 -14.62 19.82
N GLY A 46 -8.71 -14.72 19.07
CA GLY A 46 -9.96 -13.98 19.30
C GLY A 46 -9.97 -12.53 18.79
N GLU A 47 -8.91 -12.10 18.11
CA GLU A 47 -8.83 -10.78 17.49
C GLU A 47 -9.60 -10.73 16.16
N LYS A 48 -10.46 -9.72 15.99
CA LYS A 48 -11.09 -9.41 14.70
C LYS A 48 -10.06 -8.88 13.70
N ILE A 49 -9.73 -9.69 12.70
CA ILE A 49 -8.71 -9.37 11.69
C ILE A 49 -9.29 -8.96 10.33
N TYR A 50 -10.54 -9.30 10.05
CA TYR A 50 -11.18 -8.99 8.78
C TYR A 50 -12.67 -8.71 8.96
N GLU A 51 -13.20 -7.81 8.14
CA GLU A 51 -14.62 -7.50 8.09
C GLU A 51 -15.06 -7.14 6.66
N MET A 52 -16.31 -7.46 6.31
CA MET A 52 -16.89 -7.20 5.00
C MET A 52 -18.40 -6.97 5.10
N LYS A 53 -18.86 -5.84 4.59
CA LYS A 53 -20.29 -5.51 4.51
C LYS A 53 -20.95 -6.23 3.35
N LEU A 54 -22.08 -6.88 3.63
CA LEU A 54 -22.87 -7.59 2.62
C LEU A 54 -23.93 -6.69 1.97
N ARG A 55 -24.59 -7.23 0.94
CA ARG A 55 -25.74 -6.59 0.30
C ARG A 55 -27.01 -6.90 1.10
N LYS A 56 -27.91 -5.91 1.21
CA LYS A 56 -29.24 -6.10 1.83
C LYS A 56 -30.19 -6.79 0.85
N LYS A 57 -30.01 -8.10 0.65
CA LYS A 57 -30.81 -8.92 -0.28
C LYS A 57 -31.21 -10.24 0.36
N ALA A 58 -32.46 -10.64 0.17
CA ALA A 58 -32.95 -11.97 0.51
C ALA A 58 -32.28 -13.05 -0.39
N GLY A 59 -32.31 -14.29 0.09
CA GLY A 59 -31.75 -15.46 -0.58
C GLY A 59 -30.29 -15.74 -0.21
N LEU A 60 -29.66 -16.59 -1.02
CA LEU A 60 -28.28 -17.00 -0.85
C LEU A 60 -27.31 -15.91 -1.34
N GLN A 61 -26.29 -15.62 -0.54
CA GLN A 61 -25.16 -14.78 -0.92
C GLN A 61 -23.85 -15.52 -0.62
N ARG A 62 -22.99 -15.60 -1.62
CA ARG A 62 -21.66 -16.21 -1.51
C ARG A 62 -20.60 -15.13 -1.66
N ASN A 63 -19.75 -15.00 -0.65
CA ASN A 63 -18.65 -14.05 -0.64
C ASN A 63 -17.37 -14.80 -0.25
N THR A 64 -16.22 -14.38 -0.77
CA THR A 64 -14.94 -15.03 -0.50
C THR A 64 -14.00 -14.03 0.12
N TRP A 65 -13.49 -14.35 1.31
CA TRP A 65 -12.36 -13.66 1.89
C TRP A 65 -11.08 -14.23 1.29
N ASN A 66 -10.26 -13.38 0.68
CA ASN A 66 -8.99 -13.76 0.05
C ASN A 66 -7.85 -14.07 1.04
N LEU A 67 -8.18 -14.22 2.33
CA LEU A 67 -7.26 -14.48 3.45
C LEU A 67 -6.33 -13.32 3.80
N GLN A 68 -6.42 -12.18 3.09
CA GLN A 68 -5.62 -11.01 3.41
C GLN A 68 -6.22 -10.23 4.57
N TYR A 69 -5.36 -9.72 5.45
CA TYR A 69 -5.78 -8.89 6.57
C TYR A 69 -4.79 -7.77 6.85
N VAL A 70 -5.25 -6.74 7.54
CA VAL A 70 -4.39 -5.62 7.96
C VAL A 70 -3.69 -6.02 9.25
N GLN A 71 -2.37 -6.12 9.21
CA GLN A 71 -1.58 -6.40 10.42
C GLN A 71 -1.40 -5.17 11.30
N LYS A 72 -1.06 -5.45 12.56
CA LYS A 72 -0.61 -4.48 13.55
C LYS A 72 0.91 -4.43 13.58
N THR A 73 1.48 -3.27 13.88
CA THR A 73 2.89 -3.18 14.30
C THR A 73 3.11 -3.89 15.63
N LYS A 74 4.38 -4.08 16.02
CA LYS A 74 4.77 -4.54 17.36
C LYS A 74 4.13 -3.69 18.48
N ASP A 75 3.91 -2.40 18.22
CA ASP A 75 3.23 -1.48 19.15
C ASP A 75 1.69 -1.54 19.09
N GLY A 76 1.11 -2.52 18.40
CA GLY A 76 -0.35 -2.74 18.32
C GLY A 76 -1.10 -1.82 17.36
N LYS A 77 -0.42 -0.97 16.57
CA LYS A 77 -1.07 -0.02 15.65
C LYS A 77 -1.39 -0.68 14.31
N LEU A 78 -2.63 -0.57 13.83
CA LEU A 78 -3.02 -1.07 12.50
C LEU A 78 -2.26 -0.34 11.38
N VAL A 79 -1.62 -1.10 10.49
CA VAL A 79 -0.88 -0.57 9.34
C VAL A 79 -1.73 -0.71 8.08
N LYS A 80 -2.75 0.13 7.96
CA LYS A 80 -3.55 0.19 6.74
C LYS A 80 -2.68 0.63 5.56
N PRO A 81 -2.68 -0.10 4.43
CA PRO A 81 -2.06 0.35 3.20
C PRO A 81 -2.63 1.70 2.78
N THR A 82 -1.79 2.55 2.18
CA THR A 82 -2.24 3.79 1.54
C THR A 82 -2.56 3.50 0.08
N GLY A 83 -3.34 4.35 -0.59
CA GLY A 83 -3.66 4.17 -2.02
C GLY A 83 -2.43 4.14 -2.94
N PHE A 84 -1.31 4.69 -2.48
CA PHE A 84 0.01 4.64 -3.15
C PHE A 84 0.98 3.66 -2.49
N GLY A 85 0.61 3.07 -1.35
CA GLY A 85 1.37 2.02 -0.66
C GLY A 85 1.02 0.67 -1.27
N MET A 86 1.74 0.28 -2.32
CA MET A 86 1.47 -0.92 -3.11
C MET A 86 1.97 -2.23 -2.44
N ALA A 87 2.03 -2.30 -1.11
CA ALA A 87 2.46 -3.50 -0.41
C ALA A 87 1.32 -4.55 -0.35
N SER A 88 1.66 -5.80 -0.69
CA SER A 88 0.78 -6.94 -0.50
C SER A 88 0.45 -7.12 0.98
N LEU A 89 -0.84 -7.33 1.28
CA LEU A 89 -1.25 -7.70 2.63
C LEU A 89 -0.88 -9.15 2.93
N PRO A 90 -0.48 -9.45 4.17
CA PRO A 90 -0.16 -10.80 4.62
C PRO A 90 -1.39 -11.70 4.54
N LEU A 91 -1.14 -12.98 4.29
CA LEU A 91 -2.17 -14.01 4.35
C LEU A 91 -2.34 -14.53 5.78
N ALA A 92 -3.58 -14.82 6.16
CA ALA A 92 -3.89 -15.48 7.42
C ALA A 92 -3.23 -16.87 7.50
N SER A 93 -2.69 -17.20 8.68
CA SER A 93 -2.08 -18.50 8.94
C SER A 93 -3.09 -19.65 8.79
N PRO A 94 -2.62 -20.87 8.49
CA PRO A 94 -3.44 -22.05 8.68
C PRO A 94 -3.90 -22.18 10.14
N GLY A 95 -5.17 -22.52 10.35
CA GLY A 95 -5.76 -22.59 11.68
C GLY A 95 -7.28 -22.56 11.68
N GLU A 96 -7.87 -22.65 12.87
CA GLU A 96 -9.30 -22.44 13.08
C GLU A 96 -9.59 -20.95 13.29
N TYR A 97 -10.54 -20.42 12.53
CA TYR A 97 -11.00 -19.04 12.60
C TYR A 97 -12.48 -19.02 12.95
N GLU A 98 -12.91 -18.00 13.67
CA GLU A 98 -14.33 -17.77 13.94
C GLU A 98 -14.88 -16.77 12.93
N ILE A 99 -15.97 -17.15 12.27
CA ILE A 99 -16.69 -16.37 11.28
C ILE A 99 -17.99 -15.91 11.93
N GLY A 100 -18.10 -14.61 12.17
CA GLY A 100 -19.32 -13.98 12.65
C GLY A 100 -20.11 -13.34 11.52
N LEU A 101 -21.43 -13.43 11.58
CA LEU A 101 -22.39 -12.69 10.76
C LEU A 101 -23.23 -11.84 11.70
N SER A 102 -23.08 -10.51 11.61
CA SER A 102 -23.92 -9.55 12.32
C SER A 102 -25.03 -8.99 11.42
N VAL A 103 -26.23 -8.88 11.96
CA VAL A 103 -27.40 -8.23 11.36
C VAL A 103 -28.14 -7.48 12.46
N GLY A 104 -27.87 -6.18 12.60
CA GLY A 104 -28.28 -5.42 13.78
C GLY A 104 -27.69 -6.03 15.04
N GLU A 105 -28.52 -6.29 16.04
CA GLU A 105 -28.10 -6.89 17.32
C GLU A 105 -27.89 -8.41 17.25
N LYS A 106 -28.31 -9.06 16.16
CA LYS A 106 -28.18 -10.51 16.01
C LYS A 106 -26.80 -10.86 15.47
N ILE A 107 -26.11 -11.75 16.18
CA ILE A 107 -24.80 -12.29 15.78
C ILE A 107 -24.93 -13.81 15.66
N LEU A 108 -24.48 -14.35 14.53
CA LEU A 108 -24.34 -15.79 14.30
C LEU A 108 -22.87 -16.12 14.09
N GLU A 109 -22.35 -17.09 14.82
CA GLU A 109 -20.94 -17.48 14.76
C GLU A 109 -20.80 -18.92 14.26
N LYS A 110 -19.78 -19.14 13.42
CA LYS A 110 -19.38 -20.47 12.94
C LYS A 110 -17.88 -20.56 12.84
N LYS A 111 -17.34 -21.78 12.96
CA LYS A 111 -15.93 -22.04 12.71
C LYS A 111 -15.63 -22.21 11.21
N GLY A 112 -14.50 -21.67 10.77
CA GLY A 112 -13.87 -21.95 9.48
C GLY A 112 -12.45 -22.45 9.69
N ILE A 113 -11.94 -23.27 8.76
CA ILE A 113 -10.58 -23.82 8.84
C ILE A 113 -9.80 -23.36 7.62
N ILE A 114 -8.68 -22.68 7.84
CA ILE A 114 -7.67 -22.42 6.81
C ILE A 114 -6.68 -23.57 6.85
N ARG A 115 -6.51 -24.26 5.72
CA ARG A 115 -5.57 -25.38 5.60
C ARG A 115 -4.24 -24.89 5.03
N PRO A 116 -3.12 -25.51 5.43
CA PRO A 116 -1.83 -25.25 4.78
C PRO A 116 -1.90 -25.66 3.30
N ASP A 117 -1.12 -24.98 2.46
CA ASP A 117 -0.92 -25.41 1.07
C ASP A 117 -0.10 -26.70 1.08
N PRO A 118 -0.62 -27.84 0.58
CA PRO A 118 0.06 -29.13 0.64
C PRO A 118 1.32 -29.21 -0.23
N ARG A 119 1.56 -28.21 -1.09
CA ARG A 119 2.78 -28.16 -1.94
C ARG A 119 4.02 -27.77 -1.18
N PHE A 120 3.86 -27.26 0.04
CA PHE A 120 4.97 -26.76 0.81
C PHE A 120 4.92 -27.23 2.26
N GLU A 121 6.08 -27.61 2.78
CA GLU A 121 6.26 -27.96 4.19
C GLU A 121 6.82 -26.75 4.92
N PHE A 122 5.98 -26.08 5.71
CA PHE A 122 6.41 -24.94 6.50
C PHE A 122 6.04 -25.12 7.97
N ASN A 123 6.98 -24.83 8.85
CA ASN A 123 6.69 -24.72 10.28
C ASN A 123 6.04 -23.35 10.58
N GLU A 124 5.41 -23.22 11.75
CA GLU A 124 4.72 -21.98 12.13
C GLU A 124 5.67 -20.81 12.39
N LYS A 125 6.86 -21.10 12.93
CA LYS A 125 7.89 -20.12 13.27
C LYS A 125 8.38 -19.36 12.03
N ASP A 126 8.61 -20.08 10.94
CA ASP A 126 9.09 -19.52 9.68
C ASP A 126 8.04 -18.61 9.04
N ARG A 127 6.77 -19.02 9.07
CA ARG A 127 5.65 -18.17 8.64
C ARG A 127 5.51 -16.93 9.51
N ALA A 128 5.74 -17.04 10.82
CA ALA A 128 5.71 -15.89 11.72
C ALA A 128 6.82 -14.89 11.38
N ALA A 129 8.06 -15.37 11.19
CA ALA A 129 9.18 -14.52 10.77
C ALA A 129 8.91 -13.80 9.45
N GLN A 130 8.36 -14.50 8.45
CA GLN A 130 7.94 -13.90 7.19
C GLN A 130 6.90 -12.78 7.40
N ARG A 131 5.86 -13.05 8.21
CA ARG A 131 4.81 -12.07 8.50
C ARG A 131 5.36 -10.83 9.18
N ASP A 132 6.29 -10.97 10.11
CA ASP A 132 6.93 -9.86 10.80
C ASP A 132 7.69 -8.97 9.79
N SER A 133 8.46 -9.56 8.89
CA SER A 133 9.13 -8.83 7.81
C SER A 133 8.14 -8.15 6.85
N GLN A 134 7.01 -8.78 6.55
CA GLN A 134 5.94 -8.15 5.76
C GLN A 134 5.35 -6.92 6.46
N VAL A 135 5.19 -6.95 7.79
CA VAL A 135 4.75 -5.75 8.54
C VAL A 135 5.74 -4.60 8.34
N GLU A 136 7.03 -4.87 8.47
CA GLU A 136 8.08 -3.86 8.29
C GLU A 136 8.02 -3.24 6.88
N ILE A 137 7.87 -4.07 5.85
CA ILE A 137 7.70 -3.63 4.45
C ILE A 137 6.42 -2.80 4.27
N ILE A 138 5.30 -3.18 4.87
CA ILE A 138 4.03 -2.43 4.78
C ILE A 138 4.17 -1.08 5.49
N VAL A 139 4.85 -1.01 6.63
CA VAL A 139 5.14 0.25 7.33
C VAL A 139 5.98 1.17 6.43
N LEU A 140 7.01 0.62 5.79
CA LEU A 140 7.87 1.37 4.87
C LEU A 140 7.09 1.87 3.64
N SER A 141 6.25 1.00 3.07
CA SER A 141 5.37 1.33 1.95
C SER A 141 4.38 2.43 2.32
N LYS A 142 3.83 2.39 3.54
CA LYS A 142 2.96 3.44 4.08
C LYS A 142 3.69 4.78 4.21
N LYS A 143 4.93 4.80 4.74
CA LYS A 143 5.76 6.01 4.82
C LYS A 143 5.93 6.63 3.43
N MET A 144 6.32 5.83 2.44
CA MET A 144 6.47 6.30 1.05
C MET A 144 5.16 6.78 0.43
N GLY A 145 4.05 6.05 0.60
CA GLY A 145 2.75 6.47 0.06
C GLY A 145 2.24 7.78 0.66
N LEU A 146 2.54 8.06 1.94
CA LEU A 146 2.26 9.35 2.57
C LEU A 146 3.16 10.45 2.00
N ALA A 147 4.45 10.19 1.78
CA ALA A 147 5.36 11.12 1.12
C ALA A 147 4.86 11.50 -0.29
N VAL A 148 4.53 10.51 -1.12
CA VAL A 148 3.95 10.72 -2.47
C VAL A 148 2.68 11.59 -2.40
N THR A 149 1.80 11.29 -1.45
CA THR A 149 0.56 12.07 -1.26
C THR A 149 0.86 13.53 -0.93
N ARG A 150 1.76 13.77 0.03
CA ARG A 150 2.18 15.12 0.43
C ARG A 150 2.87 15.87 -0.71
N THR A 151 3.76 15.22 -1.45
CA THR A 151 4.41 15.78 -2.64
C THR A 151 3.38 16.26 -3.66
N ARG A 152 2.38 15.42 -3.98
CA ARG A 152 1.30 15.82 -4.91
C ARG A 152 0.48 17.00 -4.41
N VAL A 153 0.24 17.08 -3.10
CA VAL A 153 -0.47 18.21 -2.48
C VAL A 153 0.36 19.49 -2.59
N ILE A 154 1.66 19.44 -2.29
CA ILE A 154 2.56 20.60 -2.38
C ILE A 154 2.67 21.07 -3.83
N ARG A 155 2.93 20.16 -4.79
CA ARG A 155 2.99 20.49 -6.22
C ARG A 155 1.74 21.23 -6.69
N LYS A 156 0.56 20.68 -6.40
CA LYS A 156 -0.73 21.32 -6.75
C LYS A 156 -0.91 22.70 -6.10
N ARG A 157 -0.38 22.91 -4.90
CA ARG A 157 -0.45 24.21 -4.21
C ARG A 157 0.53 25.22 -4.81
N LEU A 158 1.73 24.79 -5.18
CA LEU A 158 2.71 25.61 -5.90
C LEU A 158 2.19 26.03 -7.26
N ASP A 159 1.62 25.10 -8.03
CA ASP A 159 1.06 25.40 -9.35
C ASP A 159 -0.03 26.50 -9.24
N LYS A 160 -0.92 26.38 -8.24
CA LYS A 160 -1.93 27.41 -7.95
C LYS A 160 -1.33 28.75 -7.53
N LEU A 161 -0.29 28.73 -6.69
CA LEU A 161 0.37 29.97 -6.25
C LEU A 161 1.02 30.69 -7.43
N ASN A 162 1.68 29.96 -8.32
CA ASN A 162 2.24 30.51 -9.56
C ASN A 162 1.15 31.12 -10.45
N GLU A 163 0.03 30.42 -10.65
CA GLU A 163 -1.10 30.95 -11.43
C GLU A 163 -1.71 32.24 -10.81
N GLU A 164 -1.70 32.36 -9.49
CA GLU A 164 -2.11 33.60 -8.80
C GLU A 164 -1.09 34.72 -9.02
N PHE A 165 0.21 34.39 -9.01
CA PHE A 165 1.30 35.36 -9.15
C PHE A 165 1.40 35.90 -10.58
N GLU A 166 1.18 35.07 -11.60
CA GLU A 166 1.10 35.50 -13.00
C GLU A 166 -0.01 36.53 -13.26
N LYS A 167 -1.03 36.58 -12.40
CA LYS A 167 -2.19 37.50 -12.53
C LYS A 167 -2.07 38.75 -11.66
N LYS A 168 -1.08 38.83 -10.77
CA LYS A 168 -0.94 39.93 -9.80
C LYS A 168 0.21 40.84 -10.20
N ASP A 169 -0.08 42.10 -10.45
CA ASP A 169 0.94 43.12 -10.69
C ASP A 169 1.67 43.50 -9.40
N GLY A 170 2.94 43.86 -9.50
CA GLY A 170 3.73 44.40 -8.37
C GLY A 170 4.37 43.37 -7.43
N ILE A 171 4.52 42.12 -7.87
CA ILE A 171 5.35 41.13 -7.14
C ILE A 171 6.82 41.54 -7.24
N THR A 172 7.50 41.57 -6.10
CA THR A 172 8.92 41.95 -6.03
C THR A 172 9.81 40.84 -6.60
N GLU A 173 10.95 41.23 -7.18
CA GLU A 173 12.00 40.29 -7.64
C GLU A 173 12.44 39.33 -6.52
N GLU A 174 12.48 39.80 -5.28
CA GLU A 174 12.81 39.00 -4.10
C GLU A 174 11.86 37.81 -3.90
N VAL A 175 10.55 38.02 -4.05
CA VAL A 175 9.54 36.96 -3.93
C VAL A 175 9.67 35.95 -5.07
N TYR A 176 9.89 36.41 -6.30
CA TYR A 176 10.12 35.53 -7.45
C TYR A 176 11.36 34.65 -7.27
N ASP A 177 12.46 35.23 -6.81
CA ASP A 177 13.70 34.52 -6.55
C ASP A 177 13.56 33.50 -5.41
N ALA A 178 12.87 33.87 -4.33
CA ALA A 178 12.57 32.97 -3.23
C ALA A 178 11.72 31.78 -3.68
N LEU A 179 10.66 32.03 -4.46
CA LEU A 179 9.79 30.98 -4.99
C LEU A 179 10.56 30.05 -5.93
N LYS A 180 11.36 30.59 -6.85
CA LYS A 180 12.20 29.79 -7.75
C LYS A 180 13.22 28.92 -7.02
N LYS A 181 13.84 29.45 -5.94
CA LYS A 181 14.74 28.68 -5.07
C LYS A 181 13.97 27.56 -4.34
N PHE A 182 12.78 27.86 -3.81
CA PHE A 182 11.91 26.90 -3.15
C PHE A 182 11.50 25.78 -4.11
N GLU A 183 11.02 26.12 -5.30
CA GLU A 183 10.61 25.16 -6.34
C GLU A 183 11.77 24.27 -6.79
N LYS A 184 12.98 24.83 -6.92
CA LYS A 184 14.17 24.04 -7.26
C LYS A 184 14.48 23.03 -6.17
N LYS A 185 14.48 23.44 -4.90
CA LYS A 185 14.66 22.53 -3.75
C LYS A 185 13.57 21.46 -3.72
N PHE A 186 12.30 21.86 -3.86
CA PHE A 186 11.16 20.95 -3.88
C PHE A 186 11.25 19.94 -5.02
N SER A 187 11.60 20.38 -6.23
CA SER A 187 11.66 19.51 -7.41
C SER A 187 12.72 18.41 -7.28
N ILE A 188 13.84 18.69 -6.59
CA ILE A 188 14.86 17.66 -6.28
C ILE A 188 14.29 16.59 -5.35
N LEU A 189 13.51 16.98 -4.34
CA LEU A 189 12.86 16.04 -3.43
C LEU A 189 11.70 15.29 -4.11
N GLU A 190 10.91 16.01 -4.91
CA GLU A 190 9.82 15.44 -5.70
C GLU A 190 10.34 14.33 -6.63
N GLU A 191 11.43 14.56 -7.36
CA GLU A 191 11.99 13.55 -8.27
C GLU A 191 12.43 12.28 -7.53
N LYS A 192 12.93 12.40 -6.30
CA LYS A 192 13.32 11.25 -5.47
C LYS A 192 12.10 10.46 -4.98
N VAL A 193 11.00 11.14 -4.66
CA VAL A 193 9.78 10.53 -4.14
C VAL A 193 8.90 9.97 -5.27
N THR A 194 8.76 10.74 -6.35
CA THR A 194 7.90 10.48 -7.51
C THR A 194 8.66 10.80 -8.81
N PRO A 195 9.51 9.89 -9.30
CA PRO A 195 10.23 10.07 -10.56
C PRO A 195 9.28 10.27 -11.73
N LYS A 196 9.63 11.15 -12.67
CA LYS A 196 8.72 11.61 -13.75
C LYS A 196 8.46 10.60 -14.89
N GLY A 197 9.00 9.38 -14.83
CA GLY A 197 8.87 8.41 -15.91
C GLY A 197 8.88 6.94 -15.49
N ILE A 198 8.00 6.15 -16.12
CA ILE A 198 8.05 4.68 -16.12
C ILE A 198 9.29 4.27 -16.94
N GLY A 199 10.32 3.76 -16.26
CA GLY A 199 11.59 3.35 -16.90
C GLY A 199 12.82 4.13 -16.45
N TYR A 200 12.66 5.14 -15.58
CA TYR A 200 13.79 5.77 -14.91
C TYR A 200 14.50 4.73 -14.03
N ARG A 201 15.73 4.35 -14.38
CA ARG A 201 16.53 3.39 -13.60
C ARG A 201 17.47 4.07 -12.60
N GLY A 202 17.42 5.41 -12.51
CA GLY A 202 18.36 6.18 -11.71
C GLY A 202 19.80 5.96 -12.18
N SER A 203 20.71 5.66 -11.25
CA SER A 203 22.11 5.30 -11.51
C SER A 203 22.23 3.88 -12.07
N MET A 204 23.36 3.56 -12.70
CA MET A 204 23.66 2.19 -13.15
C MET A 204 23.61 1.17 -12.00
N GLU A 205 24.04 1.58 -10.79
CA GLU A 205 23.92 0.75 -9.59
C GLU A 205 22.45 0.43 -9.26
N MET A 206 21.57 1.43 -9.28
CA MET A 206 20.13 1.21 -9.08
C MET A 206 19.55 0.30 -10.18
N ALA A 207 19.96 0.49 -11.43
CA ALA A 207 19.55 -0.37 -12.55
C ALA A 207 19.95 -1.83 -12.36
N LEU A 208 21.15 -2.09 -11.84
CA LEU A 208 21.71 -3.43 -11.64
C LEU A 208 21.11 -4.15 -10.43
N ARG A 209 20.68 -3.42 -9.38
CA ARG A 209 20.01 -3.99 -8.19
C ARG A 209 18.52 -4.31 -8.42
N GLY A 210 18.11 -4.55 -9.67
CA GLY A 210 16.70 -4.78 -10.01
C GLY A 210 15.84 -3.52 -9.90
N GLY A 211 16.46 -2.34 -10.04
CA GLY A 211 15.80 -1.04 -9.97
C GLY A 211 14.53 -1.03 -10.84
N PRO A 212 13.39 -0.61 -10.29
CA PRO A 212 12.13 -0.60 -11.00
C PRO A 212 12.27 0.11 -12.33
N VAL A 213 11.46 -0.31 -13.29
CA VAL A 213 11.02 0.54 -14.40
C VAL A 213 10.31 1.76 -13.77
N GLY A 214 11.06 2.75 -13.24
CA GLY A 214 10.53 3.89 -12.48
C GLY A 214 11.28 4.32 -11.21
N GLY A 215 12.39 3.67 -10.80
CA GLY A 215 13.46 4.26 -9.97
C GLY A 215 13.15 4.82 -8.57
N SER A 216 11.94 4.66 -8.05
CA SER A 216 11.56 5.16 -6.72
C SER A 216 11.72 4.10 -5.64
N TYR A 217 12.06 4.53 -4.42
CA TYR A 217 12.03 3.66 -3.25
C TYR A 217 10.64 3.04 -3.02
N SER A 218 9.55 3.75 -3.37
CA SER A 218 8.19 3.20 -3.27
C SER A 218 8.00 1.94 -4.10
N MET A 219 8.55 1.90 -5.32
CA MET A 219 8.47 0.70 -6.16
C MET A 219 9.43 -0.39 -5.70
N MET A 220 10.63 -0.04 -5.22
CA MET A 220 11.57 -1.04 -4.65
C MET A 220 10.95 -1.76 -3.45
N VAL A 221 10.32 -1.00 -2.53
CA VAL A 221 9.59 -1.55 -1.39
C VAL A 221 8.42 -2.44 -1.83
N MET A 222 7.71 -2.04 -2.90
CA MET A 222 6.65 -2.86 -3.49
C MET A 222 7.19 -4.21 -4.00
N PHE A 223 8.24 -4.20 -4.82
CA PHE A 223 8.80 -5.43 -5.37
C PHE A 223 9.39 -6.34 -4.29
N LEU A 224 10.08 -5.78 -3.30
CA LEU A 224 10.54 -6.55 -2.14
C LEU A 224 9.34 -7.17 -1.40
N GLY A 225 8.26 -6.41 -1.20
CA GLY A 225 7.03 -6.95 -0.62
C GLY A 225 6.40 -8.08 -1.44
N MET A 226 6.39 -7.96 -2.77
CA MET A 226 5.92 -9.01 -3.66
C MET A 226 6.77 -10.27 -3.56
N ASP A 227 8.09 -10.11 -3.58
CA ASP A 227 9.06 -11.20 -3.48
C ASP A 227 8.93 -11.94 -2.14
N VAL A 228 8.96 -11.19 -1.03
CA VAL A 228 8.78 -11.73 0.33
C VAL A 228 7.40 -12.38 0.49
N SER A 229 6.35 -11.87 -0.14
CA SER A 229 5.00 -12.47 -0.08
C SER A 229 4.79 -13.67 -1.00
N GLY A 230 5.67 -13.86 -1.99
CA GLY A 230 5.51 -14.87 -3.04
C GLY A 230 5.77 -16.29 -2.57
N TYR A 231 6.55 -16.47 -1.50
CA TYR A 231 6.94 -17.78 -1.00
C TYR A 231 6.85 -17.85 0.53
N PRO A 232 6.15 -18.83 1.16
CA PRO A 232 5.91 -18.84 2.61
C PRO A 232 7.10 -19.27 3.50
N SER A 233 8.31 -18.78 3.22
CA SER A 233 9.52 -19.01 4.01
C SER A 233 9.95 -17.74 4.77
N PRO A 234 10.91 -17.84 5.71
CA PRO A 234 11.59 -16.66 6.22
C PRO A 234 12.26 -15.92 5.07
N ILE A 235 12.47 -14.62 5.24
CA ILE A 235 13.21 -13.82 4.26
C ILE A 235 14.66 -14.31 4.18
N THR A 236 15.25 -14.24 2.99
CA THR A 236 16.67 -14.56 2.79
C THR A 236 17.56 -13.45 3.35
N ASP A 237 18.85 -13.74 3.57
CA ASP A 237 19.82 -12.72 4.01
C ASP A 237 19.88 -11.54 3.03
N THR A 238 19.83 -11.82 1.72
CA THR A 238 19.78 -10.78 0.68
C THR A 238 18.54 -9.90 0.78
N GLN A 239 17.37 -10.48 1.02
CA GLN A 239 16.13 -9.72 1.23
C GLN A 239 16.19 -8.89 2.52
N SER A 240 16.77 -9.45 3.58
CA SER A 240 16.96 -8.78 4.88
C SER A 240 17.88 -7.58 4.76
N ASP A 241 19.03 -7.72 4.10
CA ASP A 241 19.97 -6.63 3.92
C ASP A 241 19.39 -5.53 3.02
N PHE A 242 18.67 -5.91 1.95
CA PHE A 242 17.99 -4.94 1.11
C PHE A 242 16.85 -4.21 1.85
N LEU A 243 16.11 -4.90 2.73
CA LEU A 243 15.11 -4.27 3.60
C LEU A 243 15.75 -3.22 4.52
N LYS A 244 16.91 -3.52 5.13
CA LYS A 244 17.64 -2.57 5.98
C LYS A 244 18.11 -1.35 5.19
N GLU A 245 18.72 -1.57 4.02
CA GLU A 245 19.16 -0.48 3.13
C GLU A 245 17.98 0.42 2.72
N LEU A 246 16.86 -0.18 2.28
CA LEU A 246 15.67 0.57 1.92
C LEU A 246 15.06 1.31 3.11
N THR A 247 15.11 0.74 4.30
CA THR A 247 14.62 1.38 5.52
C THR A 247 15.40 2.67 5.79
N ILE A 248 16.74 2.60 5.76
CA ILE A 248 17.61 3.77 5.96
C ILE A 248 17.32 4.82 4.87
N ALA A 249 17.31 4.42 3.61
CA ALA A 249 17.14 5.36 2.49
C ALA A 249 15.78 6.06 2.49
N VAL A 250 14.70 5.34 2.83
CA VAL A 250 13.35 5.92 2.95
C VAL A 250 13.28 6.84 4.15
N ASP A 251 13.86 6.47 5.30
CA ASP A 251 13.82 7.30 6.50
C ASP A 251 14.58 8.61 6.28
N GLU A 252 15.78 8.57 5.69
CA GLU A 252 16.53 9.76 5.32
C GLU A 252 15.75 10.66 4.34
N LEU A 253 15.11 10.07 3.32
CA LEU A 253 14.31 10.82 2.35
C LEU A 253 13.08 11.46 3.00
N VAL A 254 12.37 10.71 3.84
CA VAL A 254 11.17 11.18 4.55
C VAL A 254 11.56 12.27 5.56
N ASP A 255 12.69 12.15 6.24
CA ASP A 255 13.19 13.17 7.17
C ASP A 255 13.60 14.45 6.45
N ALA A 256 14.31 14.34 5.32
CA ALA A 256 14.63 15.49 4.48
C ALA A 256 13.35 16.18 3.99
N PHE A 257 12.34 15.40 3.60
CA PHE A 257 11.06 15.93 3.14
C PHE A 257 10.24 16.57 4.27
N ASN A 258 10.24 15.97 5.46
CA ASN A 258 9.60 16.54 6.64
C ASN A 258 10.27 17.87 7.04
N LYS A 259 11.61 17.93 7.04
CA LYS A 259 12.36 19.16 7.29
C LYS A 259 12.00 20.25 6.28
N PHE A 260 11.91 19.90 5.00
CA PHE A 260 11.47 20.83 3.95
C PHE A 260 10.06 21.37 4.21
N ILE A 261 9.13 20.50 4.62
CA ILE A 261 7.76 20.90 4.97
C ILE A 261 7.73 21.82 6.19
N THR A 262 8.55 21.57 7.21
CA THR A 262 8.50 22.34 8.46
C THR A 262 9.28 23.65 8.39
N ILE A 263 10.41 23.67 7.67
CA ILE A 263 11.35 24.80 7.64
C ILE A 263 11.08 25.63 6.39
N ASP A 264 11.34 25.08 5.19
CA ASP A 264 11.29 25.86 3.94
C ASP A 264 9.88 26.40 3.63
N ILE A 265 8.79 25.68 3.97
CA ILE A 265 7.43 26.22 3.80
C ILE A 265 7.16 27.37 4.78
N SER A 266 7.67 27.27 6.01
CA SER A 266 7.50 28.35 7.01
C SER A 266 8.25 29.60 6.58
N GLU A 267 9.51 29.46 6.19
CA GLU A 267 10.35 30.56 5.69
C GLU A 267 9.72 31.23 4.47
N LEU A 268 9.21 30.44 3.51
CA LEU A 268 8.50 30.99 2.35
C LEU A 268 7.22 31.73 2.78
N ASN A 269 6.43 31.17 3.69
CA ASN A 269 5.20 31.80 4.16
C ASN A 269 5.43 33.11 4.92
N GLU A 270 6.54 33.22 5.68
CA GLU A 270 6.92 34.46 6.35
C GLU A 270 7.18 35.57 5.32
N LEU A 271 7.96 35.28 4.28
CA LEU A 271 8.21 36.22 3.18
C LEU A 271 6.92 36.59 2.45
N LEU A 272 6.08 35.61 2.12
CA LEU A 272 4.81 35.86 1.43
C LEU A 272 3.87 36.72 2.27
N THR A 273 3.85 36.53 3.59
CA THR A 273 3.02 37.34 4.50
C THR A 273 3.52 38.78 4.59
N GLN A 274 4.84 39.02 4.59
CA GLN A 274 5.43 40.36 4.60
C GLN A 274 5.06 41.19 3.35
N HIS A 275 4.71 40.52 2.25
CA HIS A 275 4.29 41.14 0.99
C HIS A 275 2.76 41.06 0.75
N ASP A 276 1.96 40.72 1.77
CA ASP A 276 0.49 40.56 1.66
C ASP A 276 0.08 39.60 0.53
N LEU A 277 0.77 38.46 0.42
CA LEU A 277 0.54 37.41 -0.57
C LEU A 277 -0.08 36.15 0.06
N SER A 278 -0.78 35.37 -0.78
CA SER A 278 -1.32 34.06 -0.43
C SER A 278 -0.21 33.12 0.07
N THR A 279 -0.46 32.37 1.15
CA THR A 279 0.53 31.44 1.73
C THR A 279 0.26 29.99 1.35
N LEU A 280 1.32 29.17 1.40
CA LEU A 280 1.24 27.73 1.22
C LEU A 280 0.92 27.05 2.56
N ARG A 281 -0.29 26.50 2.70
CA ARG A 281 -0.58 25.64 3.86
C ARG A 281 0.32 24.40 3.81
N ALA A 282 0.84 23.94 4.95
CA ALA A 282 1.50 22.64 5.04
C ALA A 282 0.48 21.48 4.81
N PRO A 283 0.89 20.36 4.20
CA PRO A 283 0.02 19.20 3.95
C PRO A 283 -0.20 18.32 5.19
#